data_AF-A0AAJ6N9K0-F1
#
_entry.id   AF-A0AAJ6N9K0-F1
#
_cell.length_a   1.000
_cell.length_b   1.000
_cell.length_c   1.000
_cell.angle_alpha   90.00
_cell.angle_beta   90.00
_cell.angle_gamma   90.00
#
_symmetry.space_group_name_H-M   'P 1'
#
loop_
_entity.id
_entity.type
_entity.pdbx_description
1 polymer ?
#
loop_
_entity_poly.entity_id
_entity_poly.type
_entity_poly.pdbx_seq_one_letter_code
_entity_poly.pdbx_strand_id
1 'polypeptide(L)'
;MELPFNIIELINIIDEKPIYLVAFASLHGFVFILLHIPIWLFKKIGIYDPNKNLGVFGTSIAFIIGIGWVLGFISQGLLFFMKVSGIKMLLVYLSMYLCIIFFVISNAMKLKNNFDINGN
;
A
#
# COMPACT_ATOMS: atom_id res chain seq x y z
N MET A 1 -11.38 -27.26 -1.76
CA MET A 1 -11.43 -26.69 -0.41
C MET A 1 -12.13 -25.34 -0.54
N GLU A 2 -13.41 -25.28 -0.21
CA GLU A 2 -14.10 -23.98 -0.12
C GLU A 2 -13.51 -23.26 1.09
N LEU A 3 -12.98 -22.06 0.90
CA LEU A 3 -12.52 -21.23 2.01
C LEU A 3 -13.73 -20.98 2.92
N PRO A 4 -13.72 -21.41 4.20
CA PRO A 4 -14.81 -21.12 5.15
C PRO A 4 -14.72 -19.67 5.63
N PHE A 5 -14.62 -18.74 4.68
CA PHE A 5 -14.32 -17.34 4.94
C PHE A 5 -15.64 -16.55 4.95
N ASN A 6 -16.19 -16.34 6.14
CA ASN A 6 -17.34 -15.49 6.31
C ASN A 6 -16.89 -14.03 6.52
N ILE A 7 -17.11 -13.18 5.52
CA ILE A 7 -16.74 -11.76 5.54
C ILE A 7 -17.40 -11.03 6.73
N ILE A 8 -18.63 -11.42 7.08
CA ILE A 8 -19.36 -10.81 8.20
C ILE A 8 -18.65 -11.10 9.52
N GLU A 9 -18.17 -12.32 9.69
CA GLU A 9 -17.43 -12.74 10.88
C GLU A 9 -16.10 -11.98 10.99
N LEU A 10 -15.39 -11.78 9.88
CA LEU A 10 -14.17 -10.96 9.85
C LEU A 10 -14.46 -9.50 10.26
N ILE A 11 -15.54 -8.91 9.75
CA ILE A 11 -15.93 -7.54 10.10
C ILE A 11 -16.23 -7.43 11.60
N ASN A 12 -16.95 -8.41 12.16
CA ASN A 12 -17.25 -8.45 13.59
C ASN A 12 -15.97 -8.57 14.43
N ILE A 13 -15.03 -9.43 14.04
CA ILE A 13 -13.74 -9.57 14.71
C ILE A 13 -12.95 -8.25 14.70
N ILE A 14 -12.96 -7.52 13.58
CA ILE A 14 -12.28 -6.22 13.46
C ILE A 14 -12.93 -5.17 14.36
N ASP A 15 -14.25 -5.16 14.47
CA ASP A 15 -14.96 -4.20 15.32
C ASP A 15 -14.77 -4.52 16.82
N GLU A 16 -14.80 -5.79 17.20
CA GLU A 16 -14.52 -6.25 18.57
C GLU A 16 -13.06 -6.02 18.98
N LYS A 17 -12.12 -6.21 18.05
CA LYS A 17 -10.68 -6.10 18.30
C LYS A 17 -9.99 -5.22 17.25
N PRO A 18 -10.13 -3.89 17.34
CA PRO A 18 -9.55 -2.95 16.37
C PRO A 18 -8.01 -3.01 16.32
N ILE A 19 -7.37 -3.55 17.36
CA ILE A 19 -5.92 -3.77 17.40
C ILE A 19 -5.43 -4.69 16.27
N TYR A 20 -6.27 -5.62 15.79
CA TYR A 20 -5.91 -6.47 14.65
C TYR A 20 -5.79 -5.66 13.35
N LEU A 21 -6.59 -4.60 13.20
CA LEU A 21 -6.48 -3.69 12.07
C LEU A 21 -5.19 -2.86 12.13
N VAL A 22 -4.79 -2.42 13.33
CA VAL A 22 -3.50 -1.72 13.55
C VAL A 22 -2.32 -2.65 13.27
N ALA A 23 -2.38 -3.89 13.75
CA ALA A 23 -1.35 -4.90 13.51
C ALA A 23 -1.26 -5.27 12.03
N PHE A 24 -2.41 -5.38 11.34
CA PHE A 24 -2.43 -5.55 9.90
C PHE A 24 -1.77 -4.37 9.20
N ALA A 25 -2.16 -3.14 9.56
CA ALA A 25 -1.62 -1.90 9.03
C ALA A 25 -0.10 -1.75 9.25
N SER A 26 0.45 -2.30 10.34
CA SER A 26 1.89 -2.27 10.58
C SER A 26 2.67 -3.35 9.81
N LEU A 27 2.05 -4.49 9.49
CA LEU A 27 2.75 -5.64 8.90
C LEU A 27 2.67 -5.69 7.38
N HIS A 28 1.56 -5.28 6.76
CA HIS A 28 1.41 -5.50 5.32
C HIS A 28 2.40 -4.65 4.49
N GLY A 29 2.92 -3.54 5.02
CA GLY A 29 3.97 -2.75 4.37
C GLY A 29 5.33 -3.41 4.41
N PHE A 30 5.60 -4.25 5.42
CA PHE A 30 6.81 -5.06 5.47
C PHE A 30 6.89 -6.06 4.32
N VAL A 31 5.76 -6.50 3.76
CA VAL A 31 5.74 -7.36 2.57
C VAL A 31 6.38 -6.65 1.38
N PHE A 32 6.13 -5.35 1.20
CA PHE A 32 6.76 -4.55 0.14
C PHE A 32 8.26 -4.33 0.39
N ILE A 33 8.67 -4.16 1.64
CA ILE A 33 10.09 -4.05 2.02
C ILE A 33 10.82 -5.39 1.82
N LEU A 34 10.20 -6.50 2.21
CA LEU A 34 10.70 -7.85 1.98
C LEU A 34 10.87 -8.16 0.49
N LEU A 35 9.98 -7.64 -0.37
CA LEU A 35 10.11 -7.75 -1.83
C LEU A 35 11.23 -6.84 -2.40
N HIS A 36 11.54 -5.73 -1.74
CA HIS A 36 12.66 -4.86 -2.16
C HIS A 36 14.04 -5.47 -1.92
N ILE A 37 14.20 -6.31 -0.89
CA ILE A 37 15.48 -6.97 -0.57
C ILE A 37 15.98 -7.86 -1.73
N PRO A 38 15.18 -8.80 -2.30
CA PRO A 38 15.53 -9.56 -3.49
C PRO A 38 15.85 -8.68 -4.69
N ILE A 39 15.07 -7.62 -4.93
CA ILE A 39 15.27 -6.71 -6.06
C ILE A 39 16.61 -5.97 -5.92
N TRP A 40 16.96 -5.53 -4.72
CA TRP A 40 18.25 -4.91 -4.42
C TRP A 40 19.42 -5.88 -4.58
N LEU A 41 19.25 -7.14 -4.15
CA LEU A 41 20.20 -8.22 -4.37
C LEU A 41 20.42 -8.48 -5.87
N PHE A 42 19.34 -8.61 -6.64
CA PHE A 42 19.36 -8.80 -8.10
C PHE A 42 20.01 -7.61 -8.81
N LYS A 43 19.84 -6.39 -8.30
CA LYS A 43 20.57 -5.20 -8.76
C LYS A 43 22.06 -5.32 -8.50
N LYS A 44 22.45 -5.71 -7.28
CA LYS A 44 23.85 -5.79 -6.86
C LYS A 44 24.64 -6.85 -7.65
N ILE A 45 24.00 -7.95 -8.04
CA ILE A 45 24.59 -9.01 -8.87
C ILE A 45 24.47 -8.76 -10.38
N GLY A 46 23.95 -7.60 -10.79
CA GLY A 46 23.87 -7.18 -12.20
C GLY A 46 22.78 -7.87 -13.04
N ILE A 47 21.90 -8.68 -12.43
CA ILE A 47 20.80 -9.37 -13.12
C ILE A 47 19.61 -8.43 -13.34
N TYR A 48 19.50 -7.35 -12.54
CA TYR A 48 18.39 -6.42 -12.59
C TYR A 48 18.87 -4.96 -12.67
N ASP A 49 18.44 -4.22 -13.70
CA ASP A 49 18.66 -2.78 -13.80
C ASP A 49 17.34 -2.03 -13.53
N PRO A 50 17.15 -1.43 -12.35
CA PRO A 50 15.92 -0.71 -12.02
C PRO A 50 15.63 0.46 -12.96
N ASN A 51 16.66 1.10 -13.53
CA ASN A 51 16.47 2.22 -14.44
C ASN A 51 15.88 1.77 -15.78
N LYS A 52 16.22 0.54 -16.22
CA LYS A 52 15.64 -0.08 -17.42
C LYS A 52 14.31 -0.80 -17.15
N ASN A 53 14.16 -1.42 -15.98
CA ASN A 53 13.04 -2.32 -15.69
C ASN A 53 11.87 -1.69 -14.93
N LEU A 54 12.12 -0.68 -14.07
CA LEU A 54 11.08 0.07 -13.33
C LEU A 54 10.97 1.52 -13.83
N GLY A 55 12.10 2.11 -14.24
CA GLY A 55 12.20 3.51 -14.62
C GLY A 55 11.90 4.47 -13.46
N VAL A 56 11.97 5.77 -13.75
CA VAL A 56 11.59 6.85 -12.83
C VAL A 56 10.11 6.70 -12.41
N PHE A 57 9.29 6.21 -13.33
CA PHE A 57 7.86 6.00 -13.14
C PHE A 57 7.54 4.94 -12.08
N GLY A 58 8.07 3.71 -12.20
CA GLY A 58 7.85 2.65 -11.23
C GLY A 58 8.42 2.98 -9.85
N THR A 59 9.56 3.67 -9.82
CA THR A 59 10.17 4.17 -8.57
C THR A 59 9.26 5.19 -7.87
N SER A 60 8.65 6.10 -8.63
CA SER A 60 7.72 7.11 -8.09
C SER A 60 6.45 6.47 -7.51
N ILE A 61 5.90 5.46 -8.19
CA ILE A 61 4.72 4.72 -7.71
C ILE A 61 5.03 3.98 -6.41
N ALA A 62 6.17 3.28 -6.34
CA ALA A 62 6.60 2.58 -5.14
C ALA A 62 6.75 3.54 -3.95
N PHE A 63 7.29 4.73 -4.18
CA PHE A 63 7.46 5.76 -3.16
C PHE A 63 6.11 6.30 -2.65
N ILE A 64 5.16 6.58 -3.54
CA ILE A 64 3.80 7.02 -3.18
C ILE A 64 3.09 5.96 -2.35
N ILE A 65 3.18 4.68 -2.75
CA ILE A 65 2.59 3.56 -1.99
C ILE A 65 3.26 3.44 -0.61
N GLY A 66 4.58 3.59 -0.54
CA GLY A 66 5.34 3.54 0.71
C GLY A 66 4.93 4.65 1.69
N ILE A 67 4.84 5.91 1.23
CA ILE A 67 4.36 7.02 2.06
C ILE A 67 2.91 6.78 2.50
N GLY A 68 2.05 6.39 1.57
CA GLY A 68 0.65 6.10 1.84
C GLY A 68 0.48 5.01 2.90
N TRP A 69 1.34 3.99 2.86
CA TRP A 69 1.38 2.95 3.89
C TRP A 69 1.75 3.50 5.28
N VAL A 70 2.85 4.28 5.38
CA VAL A 70 3.30 4.87 6.66
C VAL A 70 2.20 5.74 7.27
N LEU A 71 1.58 6.61 6.45
CA LEU A 71 0.45 7.44 6.88
C LEU A 71 -0.75 6.59 7.28
N GLY A 72 -1.02 5.50 6.57
CA GLY A 72 -2.02 4.50 6.92
C GLY A 72 -1.79 3.92 8.29
N PHE A 73 -0.59 3.41 8.57
CA PHE A 73 -0.24 2.85 9.87
C PHE A 73 -0.41 3.89 10.99
N ILE A 74 0.13 5.10 10.82
CA ILE A 74 0.01 6.17 11.81
C ILE A 74 -1.46 6.50 12.08
N SER A 75 -2.29 6.62 11.03
CA SER A 75 -3.71 6.92 11.17
C SER A 75 -4.46 5.82 11.95
N GLN A 76 -4.18 4.55 11.67
CA GLN A 76 -4.81 3.44 12.40
C GLN A 76 -4.39 3.41 13.87
N GLY A 77 -3.12 3.68 14.16
CA GLY A 77 -2.64 3.84 15.54
C GLY A 77 -3.35 4.97 16.28
N LEU A 78 -3.48 6.15 15.67
CA LEU A 78 -4.17 7.29 16.27
C LEU A 78 -5.66 6.99 16.51
N LEU A 79 -6.37 6.45 15.53
CA LEU A 79 -7.78 6.12 15.66
C LEU A 79 -8.03 5.06 16.75
N PHE A 80 -7.11 4.09 16.89
CA PHE A 80 -7.12 3.11 17.97
C PHE A 80 -7.00 3.78 19.34
N PHE A 81 -6.02 4.68 19.54
CA PHE A 81 -5.85 5.42 20.79
C PHE A 81 -7.01 6.36 21.11
N MET A 82 -7.69 6.87 20.07
CA MET A 82 -8.91 7.67 20.19
C MET A 82 -10.17 6.83 20.48
N LYS A 83 -10.04 5.50 20.62
CA LYS A 83 -11.17 4.57 20.86
C LYS A 83 -12.26 4.66 19.79
N VAL A 84 -11.87 4.90 18.54
CA VAL A 84 -12.80 4.86 17.40
C VAL A 84 -13.19 3.40 17.16
N SER A 85 -14.46 3.16 16.77
CA SER A 85 -14.93 1.80 16.48
C SER A 85 -14.15 1.18 15.32
N GLY A 86 -13.89 -0.13 15.39
CA GLY A 86 -13.06 -0.83 14.41
C GLY A 86 -13.64 -0.74 12.99
N ILE A 87 -14.97 -0.75 12.85
CA ILE A 87 -15.62 -0.58 11.54
C ILE A 87 -15.38 0.80 10.93
N LYS A 88 -15.35 1.86 11.75
CA LYS A 88 -15.03 3.22 11.29
C LYS A 88 -13.55 3.31 10.90
N MET A 89 -12.68 2.70 11.70
CA MET A 89 -11.25 2.60 11.38
C MET A 89 -11.02 1.92 10.03
N LEU A 90 -11.72 0.79 9.78
CA LEU A 90 -11.67 0.06 8.52
C LEU A 90 -12.14 0.91 7.34
N LEU A 91 -13.24 1.65 7.48
CA LEU A 91 -13.76 2.53 6.44
C LEU A 91 -12.79 3.67 6.10
N VAL A 92 -12.18 4.30 7.12
CA VAL A 92 -11.14 5.32 6.91
C VAL A 92 -9.96 4.71 6.17
N TYR A 93 -9.54 3.52 6.58
CA TYR A 93 -8.41 2.82 5.98
C TYR A 93 -8.64 2.49 4.50
N LEU A 94 -9.80 1.92 4.17
CA LEU A 94 -10.20 1.64 2.79
C LEU A 94 -10.29 2.91 1.95
N SER A 95 -10.88 3.97 2.50
CA SER A 95 -11.01 5.25 1.81
C SER A 95 -9.65 5.83 1.47
N MET A 96 -8.69 5.75 2.39
CA MET A 96 -7.31 6.19 2.16
C MET A 96 -6.66 5.45 0.99
N TYR A 97 -6.80 4.11 0.93
CA TYR A 97 -6.25 3.34 -0.20
C TYR A 97 -6.93 3.66 -1.52
N LEU A 98 -8.25 3.88 -1.54
CA LEU A 98 -8.95 4.31 -2.75
C LEU A 98 -8.41 5.66 -3.24
N CYS A 99 -8.16 6.62 -2.34
CA CYS A 99 -7.54 7.89 -2.69
C CYS A 99 -6.12 7.71 -3.25
N ILE A 100 -5.29 6.86 -2.63
CA ILE A 100 -3.93 6.56 -3.10
C ILE A 100 -3.97 5.93 -4.49
N ILE A 101 -4.82 4.91 -4.70
CA ILE A 101 -4.98 4.24 -6.00
C ILE A 101 -5.43 5.23 -7.07
N PHE A 102 -6.45 6.05 -6.77
CA PHE A 102 -6.93 7.06 -7.70
C PHE A 102 -5.85 8.10 -8.04
N PHE A 103 -5.09 8.55 -7.03
CA PHE A 103 -3.98 9.47 -7.22
C PHE A 103 -2.87 8.86 -8.08
N VAL A 104 -2.49 7.61 -7.80
CA VAL A 104 -1.47 6.87 -8.57
C VAL A 104 -1.94 6.70 -10.00
N ILE A 105 -3.16 6.22 -10.26
CA ILE A 105 -3.69 6.01 -11.62
C ILE A 105 -3.76 7.34 -12.38
N SER A 106 -4.32 8.39 -11.76
CA SER A 106 -4.47 9.70 -12.42
C SER A 106 -3.13 10.34 -12.78
N ASN A 107 -2.15 10.29 -11.87
CA ASN A 107 -0.82 10.82 -12.14
C ASN A 107 0.00 9.90 -13.05
N ALA A 108 -0.20 8.59 -12.96
CA ALA A 108 0.41 7.61 -13.85
C ALA A 108 0.04 7.89 -15.31
N MET A 109 -1.24 8.10 -15.59
CA MET A 109 -1.72 8.44 -16.94
C MET A 109 -1.15 9.76 -17.44
N LYS A 110 -1.06 10.78 -16.57
CA LYS A 110 -0.47 12.08 -16.92
C LYS A 110 1.04 11.98 -17.20
N LEU A 111 1.78 11.27 -16.34
CA LEU A 111 3.22 11.05 -16.50
C LEU A 111 3.51 10.25 -17.76
N LYS A 112 2.78 9.17 -18.02
CA LYS A 112 2.91 8.39 -19.26
C LYS A 112 2.76 9.28 -20.49
N ASN A 113 1.70 10.09 -20.56
CA ASN A 113 1.49 11.01 -21.68
C ASN A 113 2.63 12.02 -21.84
N ASN A 114 3.18 12.55 -20.75
CA ASN A 114 4.30 13.50 -20.81
C ASN A 114 5.63 12.85 -21.23
N PHE A 115 5.86 11.58 -20.89
CA PHE A 115 7.05 10.83 -21.31
C PHE A 115 6.93 10.31 -22.74
N ASP A 116 5.74 9.92 -23.19
CA ASP A 116 5.47 9.52 -24.58
C ASP A 116 5.57 10.72 -25.55
N ILE A 117 5.24 11.95 -25.10
CA ILE A 117 5.32 13.17 -25.92
C ILE A 117 6.75 13.72 -26.03
N ASN A 118 7.58 13.59 -25.00
CA ASN A 118 8.97 14.09 -24.98
C ASN A 118 10.02 13.03 -25.37
N GLY A 119 9.58 11.82 -25.76
CA GLY A 119 10.43 10.68 -26.10
C GLY A 119 10.73 10.50 -27.60
N ASN A 120 10.32 11.45 -28.46
CA ASN A 120 10.68 11.51 -29.88
C ASN A 120 11.63 12.67 -30.17
#